data_AF-A0A5E4DB71-F1
#
_entry.id   AF-A0A5E4DB71-F1
#
_cell.length_a   1.000
_cell.length_b   1.000
_cell.length_c   1.000
_cell.angle_alpha   90.00
_cell.angle_beta   90.00
_cell.angle_gamma   90.00
#
_symmetry.space_group_name_H-M   'P 1'
#
loop_
_entity.id
_entity.type
_entity.pdbx_description
1 polymer ?
#
loop_
_entity_poly.entity_id
_entity_poly.type
_entity_poly.pdbx_seq_one_letter_code
_entity_poly.pdbx_strand_id
1 'polypeptide(L)' 'MQITYILSGIFHLKVPESSPVGSAIGRIRAVDPDFGQNAEIEYNIVPGDGGNLFDIVTDEDTQEGVIKLKK' A
#
# COMPACT_ATOMS: atom_id res chain seq x y z
N MET A 1 -1.31 -11.56 -19.80
CA MET A 1 -2.60 -11.98 -19.21
C MET A 1 -2.58 -11.44 -17.80
N GLN A 2 -3.27 -10.34 -17.52
CA GLN A 2 -3.17 -9.68 -16.21
C GLN A 2 -4.09 -10.37 -15.21
N ILE A 3 -3.54 -10.92 -14.13
CA ILE A 3 -4.30 -11.34 -12.97
C ILE A 3 -3.95 -10.35 -11.85
N THR A 4 -4.90 -9.50 -11.52
CA THR A 4 -4.83 -8.61 -10.36
C THR A 4 -4.93 -9.46 -9.09
N TYR A 5 -3.83 -9.59 -8.33
CA TYR A 5 -3.86 -10.21 -7.01
C TYR A 5 -4.10 -9.13 -5.96
N ILE A 6 -5.36 -9.01 -5.51
CA ILE A 6 -5.65 -8.32 -4.25
C ILE A 6 -5.08 -9.20 -3.14
N LEU A 7 -4.23 -8.65 -2.28
CA LEU A 7 -3.92 -9.28 -0.99
C LEU A 7 -5.26 -9.49 -0.28
N SER A 8 -5.80 -10.72 -0.30
CA SER A 8 -7.04 -11.07 0.39
C SER A 8 -6.77 -11.20 1.88
N GLY A 9 -6.49 -10.07 2.52
CA GLY A 9 -6.23 -9.95 3.95
C GLY A 9 -6.84 -8.67 4.48
N ILE A 10 -7.49 -8.75 5.64
CA ILE A 10 -7.88 -7.56 6.39
C ILE A 10 -6.67 -7.14 7.21
N PHE A 11 -6.13 -5.95 6.94
CA PHE A 11 -5.05 -5.36 7.70
C PHE A 11 -5.60 -4.30 8.65
N HIS A 12 -5.34 -4.46 9.94
CA HIS A 12 -5.65 -3.44 10.95
C HIS A 12 -4.39 -2.67 11.29
N LEU A 13 -4.40 -1.37 11.00
CA LEU A 13 -3.32 -0.44 11.32
C LEU A 13 -3.83 0.58 12.34
N LYS A 14 -2.94 1.01 13.24
CA LYS A 14 -3.22 2.05 14.23
C LYS A 14 -2.15 3.12 14.15
N VAL A 15 -2.57 4.37 14.12
CA VAL A 15 -1.68 5.52 14.09
C VAL A 15 -2.20 6.56 15.10
N PRO A 16 -1.34 7.14 15.95
CA PRO A 16 -1.74 8.27 16.78
C PRO A 16 -2.20 9.45 15.93
N GLU A 17 -3.30 10.11 16.30
CA GLU A 17 -3.82 11.30 15.58
C GLU A 17 -2.82 12.46 15.56
N SER A 18 -1.91 12.51 16.54
CA SER A 18 -0.83 13.48 16.66
C SER A 18 0.33 13.22 15.70
N SER A 19 0.30 12.13 14.93
CA SER A 19 1.37 11.78 14.01
C SER A 19 1.52 12.83 12.90
N PRO A 20 2.76 13.16 12.52
CA PRO A 20 3.01 14.11 11.44
C PRO A 20 2.60 13.54 10.08
N VAL A 21 2.21 14.43 9.17
CA VAL A 21 1.97 14.07 7.75
C VAL A 21 3.24 13.45 7.17
N GLY A 22 3.08 12.39 6.37
CA GLY A 22 4.17 11.61 5.79
C GLY A 22 4.66 10.45 6.66
N SER A 23 4.15 10.30 7.90
CA SER A 23 4.50 9.16 8.76
C SER A 23 4.15 7.84 8.09
N ALA A 24 5.08 6.88 8.10
CA ALA A 24 4.82 5.51 7.68
C ALA A 24 3.98 4.80 8.74
N ILE A 25 2.79 4.34 8.35
CA ILE A 25 1.81 3.70 9.23
C ILE A 25 1.94 2.18 9.17
N GLY A 26 2.28 1.66 8.00
CA GLY A 26 2.41 0.23 7.77
C GLY A 26 3.01 -0.07 6.40
N ARG A 27 3.38 -1.35 6.21
CA ARG A 27 3.87 -1.89 4.95
C ARG A 27 3.04 -3.10 4.56
N ILE A 28 2.75 -3.24 3.27
CA ILE A 28 2.10 -4.40 2.69
C ILE A 28 2.96 -4.93 1.54
N ARG A 29 2.89 -6.23 1.29
CA ARG A 29 3.64 -6.85 0.19
C ARG A 29 2.73 -7.76 -0.59
N ALA A 30 2.47 -7.42 -1.85
CA ALA A 30 1.91 -8.33 -2.83
C ALA A 30 3.04 -9.17 -3.44
N VAL A 31 2.71 -10.37 -3.89
CA VAL A 31 3.65 -11.29 -4.52
C VAL A 31 3.08 -11.65 -5.89
N ASP A 32 3.77 -11.21 -6.93
CA ASP A 32 3.49 -11.63 -8.30
C ASP A 32 4.38 -12.85 -8.65
N PRO A 33 3.81 -13.98 -9.10
CA PRO A 33 4.60 -15.14 -9.52
C PRO A 33 5.32 -14.96 -10.87
N ASP A 34 5.03 -13.90 -11.62
CA ASP A 34 5.70 -13.59 -12.88
C ASP A 34 7.08 -12.96 -12.67
N PHE A 35 7.92 -12.99 -13.72
CA PHE A 35 9.29 -12.46 -13.71
C PHE A 35 9.48 -11.39 -14.78
N GLY A 36 10.38 -10.43 -14.53
CA GLY A 36 10.69 -9.33 -15.48
C GLY A 36 9.73 -8.15 -15.36
N GLN A 37 9.51 -7.39 -16.44
CA GLN A 37 8.61 -6.21 -16.44
C GLN A 37 7.16 -6.54 -16.04
N ASN A 38 6.75 -7.81 -16.15
CA ASN A 38 5.42 -8.23 -15.70
C ASN A 38 5.31 -8.42 -14.18
N ALA A 39 6.40 -8.22 -13.43
CA ALA A 39 6.47 -8.35 -11.98
C ALA A 39 6.43 -7.00 -11.25
N GLU A 40 6.21 -5.88 -11.96
CA GLU A 40 6.07 -4.57 -11.34
C GLU A 40 4.74 -4.45 -10.60
N ILE A 41 4.82 -4.09 -9.32
CA ILE A 41 3.65 -4.01 -8.44
C ILE A 41 3.31 -2.54 -8.17
N GLU A 42 2.13 -2.13 -8.64
CA GLU A 42 1.53 -0.85 -8.27
C GLU A 42 0.50 -1.04 -7.15
N TYR A 43 0.60 -0.22 -6.11
CA TYR A 43 -0.38 -0.18 -5.03
C TYR A 43 -1.22 1.08 -5.15
N ASN A 44 -2.54 0.94 -5.01
CA ASN A 44 -3.45 2.07 -4.97
C ASN A 44 -4.49 1.88 -3.86
N ILE A 45 -4.80 2.96 -3.13
CA ILE A 45 -5.87 2.96 -2.12
C ILE A 45 -7.18 3.28 -2.82
N VAL A 46 -8.14 2.36 -2.74
CA VAL A 46 -9.53 2.65 -3.17
C VAL A 46 -10.21 3.48 -2.07
N PRO A 47 -10.69 4.70 -2.37
CA PRO A 47 -11.36 5.53 -1.39
C PRO A 47 -12.64 4.85 -0.85
N GLY A 48 -12.76 4.78 0.48
CA GLY A 48 -13.98 4.37 1.16
C GLY A 48 -14.54 5.48 2.05
N ASP A 49 -15.40 5.14 3.01
CA ASP A 49 -16.08 6.09 3.91
C ASP A 49 -15.15 6.88 4.86
N GLY A 50 -13.83 6.63 4.82
CA GLY A 50 -12.81 7.31 5.63
C GLY A 50 -12.03 8.43 4.92
N GLY A 51 -12.24 8.66 3.62
CA GLY A 51 -11.56 9.72 2.87
C GLY A 51 -10.05 9.55 2.66
N ASN A 52 -9.45 10.46 1.89
CA ASN A 52 -8.04 10.50 1.45
C ASN A 52 -7.01 10.73 2.59
N LEU A 53 -7.26 10.24 3.80
CA LEU A 53 -6.40 10.40 4.97
C LEU A 53 -5.06 9.68 4.83
N PHE A 54 -5.00 8.68 3.95
CA PHE A 54 -3.83 7.85 3.73
C PHE A 54 -3.39 7.91 2.27
N ASP A 55 -2.09 7.82 2.08
CA ASP A 55 -1.45 7.60 0.79
C ASP A 55 -0.73 6.26 0.79
N ILE A 56 -0.39 5.75 -0.38
CA ILE A 56 0.46 4.56 -0.51
C ILE A 56 1.53 4.82 -1.56
N VAL A 57 2.75 4.41 -1.28
CA VAL A 57 3.86 4.46 -2.23
C VAL A 57 4.54 3.10 -2.31
N THR A 58 4.95 2.69 -3.50
CA THR A 58 5.78 1.49 -3.67
C THR A 58 7.22 1.82 -3.26
N ASP A 59 7.80 0.98 -2.41
CA ASP A 59 9.23 0.96 -2.09
C ASP A 59 9.94 0.24 -3.25
N GLU A 60 10.76 0.95 -4.01
CA GLU A 60 11.42 0.42 -5.21
C GLU A 60 12.42 -0.70 -4.89
N ASP A 61 13.03 -0.65 -3.70
CA ASP A 61 14.02 -1.63 -3.24
C ASP A 61 13.34 -2.94 -2.80
N THR A 62 12.19 -2.85 -2.12
CA THR A 62 11.52 -4.02 -1.52
C THR A 62 10.25 -4.49 -2.23
N GLN A 63 9.73 -3.71 -3.17
CA GLN A 63 8.42 -3.90 -3.83
C GLN A 63 7.24 -3.90 -2.82
N GLU A 64 7.42 -3.30 -1.65
CA GLU A 64 6.38 -3.14 -0.63
C GLU A 64 5.57 -1.87 -0.84
N GLY A 65 4.27 -1.92 -0.59
CA GLY A 65 3.42 -0.75 -0.47
C GLY A 65 3.55 -0.14 0.91
N VAL A 66 4.12 1.06 1.02
CA VAL A 66 4.27 1.83 2.26
C VAL A 66 3.09 2.78 2.41
N ILE A 67 2.26 2.54 3.42
CA ILE A 67 1.11 3.37 3.73
C ILE A 67 1.57 4.58 4.54
N LYS A 68 1.24 5.78 4.09
CA LYS A 68 1.63 7.05 4.69
C LYS A 68 0.42 7.87 5.13
N LEU A 69 0.59 8.66 6.18
CA LEU A 69 -0.41 9.63 6.61
C LEU A 69 -0.43 10.84 5.68
N LYS A 70 -1.58 11.18 5.10
CA LYS A 70 -1.78 12.30 4.16
C LYS A 70 -2.51 13.49 4.79
N LYS A 71 -3.51 13.19 5.64
CA LYS A 71 -4.51 14.10 6.23
C LYS A 71 -5.53 14.68 5.24
#